data_AF-A0A958L1M6-F1
#
_entry.id   AF-A0A958L1M6-F1
#
_cell.length_a   1.000
_cell.length_b   1.000
_cell.length_c   1.000
_cell.angle_alpha   90.00
_cell.angle_beta   90.00
_cell.angle_gamma   90.00
#
_symmetry.space_group_name_H-M   'P 1'
#
loop_
_entity.id
_entity.type
_entity.pdbx_description
1 polymer ?
#
loop_
_entity_poly.entity_id
_entity_poly.type
_entity_poly.pdbx_seq_one_letter_code
_entity_poly.pdbx_strand_id
1 'polypeptide(L)'
;MPRKGSLGKYIFSAGEIGAFVVCPESWRLSNLELVKTKKQKARVEEGQKLHEEWAETYGESVFLSKHLRFTVSLLAFGVLYALLKQFLGK
;
A
#
# COMPACT_ATOMS: atom_id res chain seq x y z
N MET A 1 13.35 -1.16 -17.23
CA MET A 1 13.04 -1.21 -18.68
C MET A 1 11.59 -0.83 -18.85
N PRO A 2 11.31 0.27 -19.56
CA PRO A 2 9.94 0.72 -19.77
C PRO A 2 9.14 -0.37 -20.48
N ARG A 3 7.99 -0.72 -19.90
CA ARG A 3 7.13 -1.79 -20.42
C ARG A 3 6.22 -1.21 -21.49
N LYS A 4 6.05 -1.91 -22.60
CA LYS A 4 5.08 -1.51 -23.63
C LYS A 4 3.70 -2.02 -23.21
N GLY A 5 2.74 -1.10 -23.07
CA GLY A 5 1.35 -1.44 -22.79
C GLY A 5 0.64 -2.01 -24.04
N SER A 6 -0.57 -2.54 -23.85
CA SER A 6 -1.42 -3.08 -24.92
C SER A 6 -1.75 -2.04 -26.01
N LEU A 7 -1.75 -0.76 -25.66
CA LEU A 7 -1.98 0.36 -26.57
C LEU A 7 -0.70 0.87 -27.27
N GLY A 8 0.40 0.15 -27.16
CA GLY A 8 1.68 0.53 -27.77
C GLY A 8 2.42 1.69 -27.09
N LYS A 9 1.89 2.24 -26.01
CA LYS A 9 2.52 3.30 -25.20
C LYS A 9 3.55 2.72 -24.23
N TYR A 10 4.60 3.48 -23.94
CA TYR A 10 5.59 3.14 -22.92
C TYR A 10 5.08 3.48 -21.52
N ILE A 11 5.18 2.50 -20.62
CA ILE A 11 4.85 2.63 -19.21
C ILE A 11 6.18 2.73 -18.45
N PHE A 12 6.38 3.88 -17.81
CA PHE A 12 7.52 4.14 -16.93
C PHE A 12 7.05 4.04 -15.48
N SER A 13 7.85 3.38 -14.66
CA SER A 13 7.66 3.39 -13.21
C SER A 13 8.07 4.75 -12.62
N ALA A 14 7.50 5.11 -11.46
CA ALA A 14 7.89 6.34 -10.76
C ALA A 14 9.40 6.38 -10.45
N GLY A 15 10.00 5.23 -10.14
CA GLY A 15 11.45 5.10 -9.94
C GLY A 15 12.26 5.35 -11.21
N GLU A 16 11.78 4.94 -12.38
CA GLU A 16 12.43 5.22 -13.66
C GLU A 16 12.36 6.71 -14.00
N ILE A 17 11.21 7.36 -13.80
CA ILE A 17 11.06 8.80 -14.03
C ILE A 17 11.97 9.58 -13.08
N GLY A 18 11.97 9.24 -11.79
CA GLY A 18 12.84 9.87 -10.80
C GLY A 18 14.32 9.72 -11.14
N ALA A 19 14.75 8.51 -11.54
CA ALA A 19 16.13 8.28 -11.96
C ALA A 19 16.50 9.08 -13.22
N PHE A 20 15.59 9.21 -14.18
CA PHE A 20 15.80 10.04 -15.37
C PHE A 20 15.95 11.52 -15.01
N VAL A 21 15.09 12.05 -14.12
CA VAL A 21 15.13 13.45 -13.67
C VAL A 21 16.44 13.75 -12.93
N VAL A 22 16.91 12.83 -12.09
CA VAL A 22 18.15 13.01 -11.29
C VAL A 22 19.40 12.88 -12.16
N CYS A 23 19.47 11.85 -13.01
CA CYS A 23 20.61 11.63 -13.91
C CYS A 23 20.17 10.85 -15.16
N PRO A 24 19.90 11.57 -16.28
CA PRO A 24 19.44 10.94 -17.52
C PRO A 24 20.42 9.88 -18.05
N GLU A 25 21.72 10.13 -17.90
CA GLU A 25 22.76 9.22 -18.39
C GLU A 25 22.85 7.92 -17.58
N SER A 26 22.76 8.00 -16.25
CA SER A 26 22.67 6.80 -15.40
C SER A 26 21.41 5.98 -15.70
N TRP A 27 20.29 6.68 -15.95
CA TRP A 27 19.05 6.03 -16.36
C TRP A 27 19.18 5.32 -17.72
N ARG A 28 19.82 5.96 -18.71
CA ARG A 28 20.08 5.42 -20.04
C ARG A 28 20.93 4.15 -19.97
N LEU A 29 22.05 4.20 -19.25
CA LEU A 29 22.96 3.06 -19.06
C LEU A 29 22.29 1.88 -18.36
N SER A 30 21.43 2.16 -17.38
CA SER A 30 20.75 1.10 -16.61
C SER A 30 19.52 0.51 -17.30
N ASN A 31 18.80 1.28 -18.13
CA ASN A 31 17.53 0.84 -18.73
C ASN A 31 17.60 0.52 -20.23
N LEU A 32 18.54 1.08 -20.99
CA LEU A 32 18.70 0.80 -22.42
C LEU A 32 19.87 -0.15 -22.67
N GLU A 33 21.02 0.12 -22.07
CA GLU A 33 22.25 -0.66 -22.31
C GLU A 33 22.43 -1.85 -21.35
N LEU A 34 21.53 -2.00 -20.36
CA LEU A 34 21.53 -3.08 -19.36
C LEU A 34 22.90 -3.27 -18.68
N VAL A 35 23.65 -2.19 -18.48
CA VAL A 35 24.90 -2.25 -17.74
C VAL A 35 24.55 -2.69 -16.32
N LYS A 36 24.81 -3.96 -16.01
CA LYS A 36 24.60 -4.55 -14.68
C LYS A 36 25.62 -3.94 -13.72
N THR A 37 25.36 -2.73 -13.25
CA THR A 37 25.95 -2.25 -12.01
C THR A 37 25.65 -3.30 -10.94
N LYS A 38 26.65 -3.77 -10.20
CA LYS A 38 26.47 -4.53 -8.95
C LYS A 38 25.76 -3.62 -7.95
N LYS A 39 24.47 -3.37 -8.16
CA LYS A 39 23.61 -2.74 -7.15
C LYS A 39 23.59 -3.71 -5.97
N GLN A 40 23.75 -3.16 -4.77
CA GLN A 40 23.66 -3.91 -3.51
C GLN A 40 22.26 -4.54 -3.40
N LYS A 41 22.09 -5.75 -3.96
CA LYS A 41 20.82 -6.51 -3.93
C LYS A 41 20.30 -6.67 -2.50
N ALA A 42 21.23 -6.84 -1.55
CA ALA A 42 20.94 -7.00 -0.12
C ALA A 42 20.02 -5.90 0.43
N ARG A 43 20.20 -4.63 0.03
CA ARG A 43 19.45 -3.50 0.59
C ARG A 43 18.03 -3.36 0.02
N VAL A 44 17.80 -3.87 -1.20
CA VAL A 44 16.48 -3.80 -1.85
C VAL A 44 15.56 -4.91 -1.32
N GLU A 45 16.10 -6.12 -1.14
CA GLU A 45 15.36 -7.25 -0.57
C GLU A 45 14.96 -6.99 0.89
N GLU A 46 15.87 -6.40 1.68
CA GLU A 46 15.57 -5.98 3.05
C GLU A 46 14.46 -4.92 3.09
N GLY A 47 14.52 -3.91 2.23
CA GLY A 47 13.49 -2.88 2.13
C GLY A 47 12.13 -3.44 1.71
N GLN A 48 12.10 -4.42 0.81
CA GLN A 48 10.86 -5.07 0.41
C GLN A 48 10.26 -5.88 1.57
N LYS A 49 11.08 -6.63 2.30
CA LYS A 49 10.63 -7.40 3.46
C LYS A 49 10.02 -6.51 4.54
N LEU A 50 10.69 -5.40 4.88
CA LEU A 50 10.17 -4.41 5.84
C LEU A 50 8.85 -3.79 5.38
N HIS A 51 8.69 -3.59 4.07
CA HIS A 51 7.44 -3.05 3.53
C HIS A 51 6.30 -4.06 3.64
N GLU A 52 6.55 -5.33 3.40
CA GLU A 52 5.58 -6.42 3.57
C GLU A 52 5.16 -6.53 5.05
N GLU A 53 6.11 -6.54 5.98
CA GLU A 53 5.85 -6.56 7.44
C GLU A 53 5.03 -5.34 7.89
N TRP A 54 5.36 -4.14 7.38
CA TRP A 54 4.59 -2.92 7.65
C TRP A 54 3.16 -3.01 7.11
N ALA A 55 2.98 -3.52 5.89
CA ALA A 55 1.68 -3.64 5.26
C ALA A 55 0.77 -4.64 5.99
N GLU A 56 1.34 -5.76 6.45
CA GLU A 56 0.64 -6.76 7.26
C GLU A 56 0.17 -6.16 8.59
N THR A 57 1.09 -5.54 9.35
CA THR A 57 0.79 -4.91 10.64
C THR A 57 -0.28 -3.82 10.49
N TYR A 58 -0.17 -2.99 9.45
CA TYR A 58 -1.15 -1.95 9.16
C TYR A 58 -2.51 -2.57 8.81
N GLY A 59 -2.54 -3.61 7.98
CA GLY A 59 -3.75 -4.35 7.63
C GLY A 59 -4.50 -4.89 8.85
N GLU A 60 -3.77 -5.53 9.78
CA GLU A 60 -4.33 -6.04 11.03
C GLU A 60 -4.93 -4.91 11.89
N SER A 61 -4.23 -3.79 12.02
CA SER A 61 -4.71 -2.64 12.81
C SER A 61 -5.98 -2.01 12.22
N VAL A 62 -6.06 -1.92 10.88
CA VAL A 62 -7.23 -1.39 10.18
C VAL A 62 -8.41 -2.36 10.31
N PHE A 63 -8.17 -3.66 10.21
CA PHE A 63 -9.18 -4.68 10.42
C PHE A 63 -9.74 -4.62 11.84
N LEU A 64 -8.86 -4.64 12.85
CA LEU A 64 -9.24 -4.57 14.26
C LEU A 64 -10.03 -3.31 14.58
N SER A 65 -9.58 -2.14 14.10
CA SER A 65 -10.28 -0.88 14.34
C SER A 65 -11.67 -0.82 13.69
N LYS A 66 -11.84 -1.40 12.49
CA LYS A 66 -13.16 -1.52 11.85
C LYS A 66 -14.10 -2.44 12.64
N HIS A 67 -13.61 -3.61 13.06
CA HIS A 67 -14.41 -4.54 13.84
C HIS A 67 -14.79 -3.98 15.21
N LEU A 68 -13.85 -3.33 15.90
CA LEU A 68 -14.12 -2.70 17.18
C LEU A 68 -15.19 -1.61 17.05
N ARG A 69 -15.09 -0.72 16.05
CA ARG A 69 -16.09 0.31 15.78
C ARG A 69 -17.47 -0.30 15.49
N PHE A 70 -17.51 -1.39 14.74
CA PHE A 70 -18.76 -2.10 14.43
C PHE A 70 -19.40 -2.70 15.69
N THR A 71 -18.62 -3.40 16.52
CA THR A 71 -19.09 -3.99 17.79
C THR A 71 -19.59 -2.92 18.76
N VAL A 72 -18.86 -1.81 18.90
CA VAL A 72 -19.28 -0.67 19.74
C VAL A 72 -20.59 -0.06 19.23
N SER A 73 -20.76 0.05 17.92
CA SER A 73 -22.01 0.55 17.33
C SER A 73 -23.18 -0.38 17.61
N LEU A 74 -22.98 -1.70 17.47
CA LEU A 74 -23.97 -2.72 17.80
C LEU A 74 -24.41 -2.66 19.27
N LEU A 75 -23.45 -2.52 20.19
CA LEU A 75 -23.74 -2.33 21.61
C LEU A 75 -24.55 -1.07 21.86
N ALA A 76 -24.17 0.05 21.25
CA ALA A 76 -24.91 1.31 21.35
C ALA A 76 -26.36 1.16 20.87
N PHE A 77 -26.57 0.52 19.72
CA PHE A 77 -27.91 0.23 19.21
C PHE A 77 -28.72 -0.68 20.14
N GLY A 78 -28.09 -1.71 20.71
CA GLY A 78 -28.74 -2.61 21.67
C GLY A 78 -29.21 -1.87 22.93
N VAL A 79 -28.36 -1.00 23.48
CA VAL A 79 -28.72 -0.14 24.63
C VAL A 79 -29.85 0.82 24.24
N LEU A 80 -29.76 1.46 23.07
CA LEU A 80 -30.77 2.39 22.58
C LEU A 80 -32.12 1.70 22.41
N TYR A 81 -32.14 0.49 21.85
CA TYR A 81 -33.34 -0.32 21.70
C TYR A 81 -33.93 -0.73 23.05
N ALA A 82 -33.11 -1.15 24.01
CA ALA A 82 -33.57 -1.49 25.35
C ALA A 82 -34.21 -0.29 26.06
N LEU A 83 -33.60 0.89 25.96
CA LEU A 83 -34.16 2.13 26.48
C LEU A 83 -35.47 2.49 25.79
N LEU A 84 -35.51 2.47 24.46
CA LEU A 84 -36.75 2.74 23.71
C LEU A 84 -37.87 1.77 24.09
N LYS A 85 -37.58 0.48 24.22
CA LYS A 85 -38.55 -0.52 24.66
C LYS A 85 -39.08 -0.22 26.07
N GLN A 86 -38.23 0.25 26.98
CA GLN A 86 -38.63 0.57 28.35
C GLN A 86 -39.47 1.86 28.46
N PHE A 87 -39.25 2.83 27.57
CA PHE A 87 -39.95 4.12 27.57
C PHE A 87 -41.19 4.16 26.67
N LEU A 88 -41.18 3.50 25.50
CA LEU A 88 -42.33 3.43 24.58
C LEU A 88 -43.21 2.18 24.78
N GLY A 89 -42.68 1.13 25.41
CA GLY A 89 -43.42 -0.10 25.68
C GLY A 89 -44.22 -0.10 26.98
N LYS A 90 -44.45 1.08 27.57
CA LYS A 90 -45.46 1.32 28.60
C LYS A 90 -46.75 1.83 27.97
#